data_AF-A0AA37KDA0-F1
#
_entry.id   AF-A0AA37KDA0-F1
#
_cell.length_a   1.000
_cell.length_b   1.000
_cell.length_c   1.000
_cell.angle_alpha   90.00
_cell.angle_beta   90.00
_cell.angle_gamma   90.00
#
_symmetry.space_group_name_H-M   'P 1'
#
loop_
_entity.id
_entity.type
_entity.pdbx_description
1 polymer ?
#
loop_
_entity_poly.entity_id
_entity_poly.type
_entity_poly.pdbx_seq_one_letter_code
_entity_poly.pdbx_strand_id
1 'polypeptide(L)'
;MNDESYIKPFLKWAGGKRRLLPEIRKRLPEDIKDCLYCEPFIGGGAVLLDLQPKRAIINDCNCELINCFQMVKQSPEKLVKELETYENTPEFFYSIRSLDQQPGLHALTDIQRAARIIYLNRTCFNGLYRVNSQGYFNTPFGQYKHPVIANKPVIMAVSEYLNTANVKIVCGDYSIVLKQLPSDAFVYLDPPSHHGKFIVHLLYP
;
A
#
# COMPACT_ATOMS: atom_id res chain seq x y z
N MET A 1 -16.05 19.04 2.08
CA MET A 1 -15.31 19.10 0.79
C MET A 1 -15.28 17.68 0.25
N ASN A 2 -15.58 17.44 -1.03
CA ASN A 2 -15.55 16.08 -1.60
C ASN A 2 -14.11 15.53 -1.57
N ASP A 3 -13.86 14.65 -0.60
CA ASP A 3 -12.55 14.09 -0.23
C ASP A 3 -12.13 12.93 -1.15
N GLU A 4 -13.00 12.49 -2.07
CA GLU A 4 -12.75 11.36 -2.98
C GLU A 4 -11.49 11.54 -3.84
N SER A 5 -11.11 12.78 -4.18
CA SER A 5 -9.88 13.06 -4.95
C SER A 5 -8.56 12.75 -4.21
N TYR A 6 -8.65 12.56 -2.89
CA TYR A 6 -7.52 12.22 -2.02
C TYR A 6 -7.45 10.72 -1.69
N ILE A 7 -8.49 9.94 -1.98
CA ILE A 7 -8.47 8.47 -1.83
C ILE A 7 -7.67 7.87 -2.98
N LYS A 8 -6.35 7.78 -2.79
CA LYS A 8 -5.40 7.27 -3.78
C LYS A 8 -4.18 6.65 -3.10
N PRO A 9 -3.39 5.83 -3.81
CA PRO A 9 -2.19 5.22 -3.25
C PRO A 9 -1.28 6.22 -2.55
N PHE A 10 -0.97 5.98 -1.28
CA PHE A 10 0.00 6.75 -0.49
C PHE A 10 1.44 6.29 -0.72
N LEU A 11 1.63 5.08 -1.29
CA LEU A 11 2.90 4.54 -1.74
C LEU A 11 2.92 4.38 -3.27
N LYS A 12 4.08 4.66 -3.87
CA LYS A 12 4.37 4.22 -5.22
C LYS A 12 4.89 2.78 -5.18
N TRP A 13 4.16 1.87 -5.82
CA TRP A 13 4.48 0.45 -5.81
C TRP A 13 4.76 -0.08 -7.22
N ALA A 14 5.68 -1.05 -7.32
CA ALA A 14 5.93 -1.73 -8.58
C ALA A 14 4.64 -2.40 -9.08
N GLY A 15 4.39 -2.34 -10.38
CA GLY A 15 3.17 -2.90 -10.97
C GLY A 15 1.90 -2.06 -10.75
N GLY A 16 1.98 -0.85 -10.18
CA GLY A 16 0.82 -0.01 -9.88
C GLY A 16 -0.17 0.15 -11.04
N LYS A 17 -1.43 -0.20 -10.79
CA LYS A 17 -2.49 -0.35 -11.81
C LYS A 17 -3.19 0.93 -12.24
N ARG A 18 -2.71 2.10 -11.79
CA ARG A 18 -3.37 3.39 -12.05
C ARG A 18 -3.68 3.66 -13.53
N ARG A 19 -2.79 3.25 -14.44
CA ARG A 19 -3.00 3.40 -15.91
C ARG A 19 -4.01 2.42 -16.49
N LEU A 20 -4.25 1.30 -15.82
CA LEU A 20 -5.18 0.24 -16.24
C LEU A 20 -6.57 0.41 -15.63
N LEU A 21 -6.77 1.32 -14.68
CA LEU A 21 -8.06 1.55 -14.01
C LEU A 21 -9.23 1.75 -14.99
N PRO A 22 -9.12 2.56 -16.08
CA PRO A 22 -10.22 2.71 -17.03
C PRO A 22 -10.64 1.38 -17.69
N GLU A 23 -9.68 0.50 -17.94
CA GLU A 23 -9.90 -0.81 -18.55
C GLU A 23 -10.41 -1.84 -17.53
N ILE A 24 -9.91 -1.78 -16.30
CA ILE A 24 -10.40 -2.63 -15.21
C ILE A 24 -11.89 -2.33 -14.97
N ARG A 25 -12.26 -1.06 -14.80
CA ARG A 25 -13.65 -0.62 -14.54
C ARG A 25 -14.66 -1.15 -15.56
N LYS A 26 -14.29 -1.20 -16.84
CA LYS A 26 -15.17 -1.72 -17.92
C LYS A 26 -15.50 -3.21 -17.78
N ARG A 27 -14.72 -3.96 -17.01
CA ARG A 27 -14.84 -5.42 -16.84
C ARG A 27 -15.40 -5.80 -15.47
N LEU A 28 -15.65 -4.83 -14.60
CA LEU A 28 -16.21 -5.06 -13.28
C LEU A 28 -17.74 -5.13 -13.36
N PRO A 29 -18.36 -5.94 -12.49
CA PRO A 29 -19.81 -5.94 -12.35
C PRO A 29 -20.31 -4.60 -11.77
N GLU A 30 -21.54 -4.22 -12.08
CA GLU A 30 -22.11 -2.93 -11.66
C GLU A 30 -22.26 -2.80 -10.13
N ASP A 31 -22.50 -3.92 -9.46
CA ASP A 31 -22.70 -4.06 -8.02
C ASP A 31 -21.40 -4.31 -7.24
N ILE A 32 -20.23 -4.15 -7.87
CA ILE A 32 -18.92 -4.41 -7.25
C ILE A 32 -18.71 -3.71 -5.90
N LYS A 33 -19.32 -2.55 -5.69
CA LYS A 33 -19.22 -1.80 -4.42
C LYS A 33 -19.97 -2.46 -3.26
N ASP A 34 -20.97 -3.27 -3.56
CA ASP A 34 -21.81 -3.98 -2.59
C ASP A 34 -21.32 -5.41 -2.33
N CYS A 35 -20.52 -5.98 -3.24
CA CYS A 35 -19.86 -7.28 -3.04
C CYS A 35 -18.82 -7.25 -1.91
N LEU A 36 -18.51 -8.44 -1.36
CA LEU A 36 -17.27 -8.63 -0.62
C LEU A 36 -16.10 -8.63 -1.60
N TYR A 37 -15.30 -7.57 -1.62
CA TYR A 37 -14.12 -7.46 -2.46
C TYR A 37 -12.89 -8.08 -1.78
N CYS A 38 -12.09 -8.83 -2.52
CA CYS A 38 -10.80 -9.32 -2.06
C CYS A 38 -9.68 -8.98 -3.03
N GLU A 39 -8.59 -8.40 -2.51
CA GLU A 39 -7.36 -8.13 -3.25
C GLU A 39 -6.17 -8.77 -2.51
N PRO A 40 -5.83 -10.04 -2.83
CA PRO A 40 -4.81 -10.80 -2.11
C PRO A 40 -3.36 -10.34 -2.32
N PHE A 41 -3.16 -9.47 -3.31
CA PHE A 41 -1.88 -8.85 -3.71
C PHE A 41 -2.08 -7.33 -3.78
N ILE A 42 -2.29 -6.69 -2.63
CA ILE A 42 -2.72 -5.28 -2.59
C ILE A 42 -1.70 -4.33 -3.22
N GLY A 43 -0.40 -4.59 -3.06
CA GLY A 43 0.64 -3.66 -3.49
C GLY A 43 0.34 -2.22 -3.03
N GLY A 44 0.29 -1.27 -3.98
CA GLY A 44 -0.06 0.13 -3.68
C GLY A 44 -1.54 0.41 -3.43
N GLY A 45 -2.44 -0.57 -3.56
CA GLY A 45 -3.88 -0.43 -3.35
C GLY A 45 -4.60 0.38 -4.44
N ALA A 46 -4.05 0.42 -5.66
CA ALA A 46 -4.59 1.27 -6.72
C ALA A 46 -6.03 0.89 -7.12
N VAL A 47 -6.38 -0.40 -7.10
CA VAL A 47 -7.72 -0.86 -7.48
C VAL A 47 -8.69 -0.70 -6.31
N LEU A 48 -8.35 -1.19 -5.11
CA LEU A 48 -9.14 -0.95 -3.89
C LEU A 48 -9.56 0.52 -3.73
N LEU A 49 -8.59 1.44 -3.78
CA LEU A 49 -8.82 2.86 -3.49
C LEU A 49 -9.60 3.57 -4.62
N ASP A 50 -9.61 2.98 -5.81
CA ASP A 50 -10.40 3.46 -6.95
C ASP A 50 -11.85 2.97 -6.89
N LEU A 51 -12.06 1.70 -6.51
CA LEU A 51 -13.38 1.07 -6.45
C LEU A 51 -14.13 1.41 -5.17
N GLN A 52 -13.43 1.53 -4.05
CA GLN A 52 -13.96 1.84 -2.74
C GLN A 52 -15.17 0.95 -2.34
N PRO A 53 -15.04 -0.39 -2.41
CA PRO A 53 -16.10 -1.29 -1.95
C PRO A 53 -16.40 -1.10 -0.47
N LYS A 54 -17.65 -1.33 -0.06
CA LYS A 54 -18.12 -1.18 1.33
C LYS A 54 -17.53 -2.23 2.27
N ARG A 55 -17.14 -3.38 1.73
CA ARG A 55 -16.52 -4.51 2.45
C ARG A 55 -15.33 -5.02 1.64
N ALA A 56 -14.16 -5.12 2.28
CA ALA A 56 -12.99 -5.62 1.60
C ALA A 56 -12.08 -6.47 2.49
N ILE A 57 -11.35 -7.39 1.87
CA ILE A 57 -10.22 -8.10 2.47
C ILE A 57 -8.99 -7.82 1.61
N ILE A 58 -7.99 -7.17 2.19
CA ILE A 58 -6.71 -6.89 1.51
C ILE A 58 -5.60 -7.70 2.15
N ASN A 59 -4.69 -8.20 1.33
CA ASN A 59 -3.55 -8.98 1.76
C ASN A 59 -2.29 -8.67 0.94
N ASP A 60 -1.14 -8.94 1.55
CA ASP A 60 0.15 -9.04 0.88
C ASP A 60 1.06 -9.96 1.71
N CYS A 61 2.08 -10.53 1.08
CA CYS A 61 3.13 -11.25 1.80
C CYS A 61 4.16 -10.29 2.43
N ASN A 62 4.22 -9.04 1.96
CA ASN A 62 5.11 -8.03 2.52
C ASN A 62 4.50 -7.40 3.79
N CYS A 63 4.94 -7.85 4.96
CA CYS A 63 4.41 -7.33 6.22
C CYS A 63 4.83 -5.87 6.54
N GLU A 64 5.88 -5.33 5.95
CA GLU A 64 6.20 -3.89 6.07
C GLU A 64 5.16 -3.05 5.32
N LEU A 65 4.73 -3.49 4.14
CA LEU A 65 3.64 -2.86 3.38
C LEU A 65 2.31 -2.95 4.13
N ILE A 66 1.98 -4.14 4.66
CA ILE A 66 0.75 -4.33 5.44
C ILE A 66 0.77 -3.47 6.70
N ASN A 67 1.90 -3.36 7.38
CA ASN A 67 2.06 -2.46 8.51
C ASN A 67 1.76 -0.99 8.12
N CYS A 68 2.17 -0.52 6.93
CA CYS A 68 1.79 0.81 6.46
C CYS A 68 0.26 0.99 6.35
N PHE A 69 -0.45 0.03 5.75
CA PHE A 69 -1.93 0.10 5.68
C PHE A 69 -2.57 0.05 7.07
N GLN A 70 -2.06 -0.78 7.98
CA GLN A 70 -2.53 -0.85 9.36
C GLN A 70 -2.33 0.48 10.09
N MET A 71 -1.15 1.10 9.99
CA MET A 71 -0.87 2.39 10.64
C MET A 71 -1.67 3.54 10.04
N VAL A 72 -1.91 3.54 8.72
CA VAL A 72 -2.84 4.49 8.08
C VAL A 72 -4.25 4.31 8.64
N LYS A 73 -4.73 3.06 8.79
CA LYS A 73 -6.08 2.80 9.34
C LYS A 73 -6.21 3.15 10.82
N GLN A 74 -5.21 2.81 11.64
CA GLN A 74 -5.34 2.80 13.10
C GLN A 74 -4.81 4.07 13.78
N SER A 75 -3.84 4.76 13.18
CA SER A 75 -3.15 5.90 13.80
C SER A 75 -2.64 6.93 12.78
N PRO A 76 -3.51 7.42 11.86
CA PRO A 76 -3.09 8.29 10.77
C PRO A 76 -2.45 9.59 11.25
N GLU A 77 -2.94 10.20 12.34
CA GLU A 77 -2.38 11.45 12.87
C GLU A 77 -1.00 11.25 13.49
N LYS A 78 -0.78 10.12 14.19
CA LYS A 78 0.53 9.80 14.75
C LYS A 78 1.54 9.51 13.64
N LEU A 79 1.11 8.80 12.59
CA LEU A 79 1.92 8.54 11.41
C LEU A 79 2.31 9.83 10.68
N VAL A 80 1.36 10.75 10.50
CA VAL A 80 1.64 12.06 9.91
C VAL A 80 2.63 12.85 10.76
N LYS A 81 2.43 12.90 12.08
CA LYS A 81 3.35 13.59 13.00
C LYS A 81 4.77 13.00 12.94
N GLU A 82 4.90 11.67 12.91
CA GLU A 82 6.19 11.01 12.75
C GLU A 82 6.87 11.43 11.44
N LEU A 83 6.14 11.36 10.32
CA LEU A 83 6.65 11.76 9.00
C LEU A 83 7.04 13.23 8.91
N GLU A 84 6.36 14.12 9.64
CA GLU A 84 6.68 15.56 9.71
C GLU A 84 8.01 15.84 10.40
N THR A 85 8.55 14.90 11.18
CA THR A 85 9.88 15.03 11.81
C THR A 85 11.05 14.67 10.89
N TYR A 86 10.77 14.07 9.72
CA TYR A 86 11.82 13.51 8.87
C TYR A 86 12.38 14.53 7.88
N GLU A 87 13.71 14.56 7.77
CA GLU A 87 14.43 15.49 6.90
C GLU A 87 14.69 14.92 5.50
N ASN A 88 14.64 15.78 4.48
CA ASN A 88 14.97 15.42 3.11
C ASN A 88 16.45 15.70 2.79
N THR A 89 17.35 15.05 3.54
CA THR A 89 18.80 15.12 3.31
C THR A 89 19.36 13.73 2.97
N PRO A 90 20.44 13.64 2.17
CA PRO A 90 21.09 12.35 1.91
C PRO A 90 21.51 11.62 3.19
N GLU A 91 22.01 12.36 4.18
CA GLU A 91 22.50 11.82 5.46
C GLU A 91 21.35 11.16 6.24
N PHE A 92 20.23 11.88 6.40
CA PHE A 92 19.03 11.35 7.05
C PHE A 92 18.42 10.19 6.24
N PHE A 93 18.42 10.29 4.90
CA PHE A 93 17.93 9.21 4.06
C PHE A 93 18.69 7.90 4.30
N TYR A 94 20.02 7.95 4.31
CA TYR A 94 20.83 6.75 4.50
C TYR A 94 20.80 6.23 5.93
N SER A 95 20.62 7.09 6.95
CA SER A 95 20.41 6.65 8.33
C SER A 95 19.07 5.93 8.50
N ILE A 96 17.98 6.44 7.93
CA ILE A 96 16.68 5.77 7.94
C ILE A 96 16.72 4.47 7.12
N ARG A 97 17.41 4.48 5.98
CA ARG A 97 17.53 3.29 5.13
C ARG A 97 18.24 2.15 5.83
N SER A 98 19.30 2.40 6.59
CA SER A 98 20.06 1.33 7.27
C SER A 98 19.32 0.67 8.43
N LEU A 99 18.19 1.22 8.89
CA LEU A 99 17.40 0.65 9.99
C LEU A 99 16.74 -0.69 9.69
N ASP A 100 16.72 -1.18 8.44
CA ASP A 100 16.24 -2.56 8.17
C ASP A 100 17.24 -3.65 8.57
N GLN A 101 18.46 -3.26 8.95
CA GLN A 101 19.47 -4.17 9.48
C GLN A 101 19.32 -4.34 11.00
N GLN A 102 19.68 -5.52 11.51
CA GLN A 102 19.60 -5.81 12.95
C GLN A 102 20.61 -4.99 13.77
N PRO A 103 20.22 -4.53 14.98
CA PRO A 103 18.92 -4.66 15.65
C PRO A 103 17.89 -3.57 15.26
N GLY A 104 18.24 -2.69 14.32
CA GLY A 104 17.52 -1.45 13.99
C GLY A 104 16.02 -1.65 13.79
N LEU A 105 15.60 -2.64 13.00
CA LEU A 105 14.18 -2.79 12.65
C LEU A 105 13.32 -3.24 13.83
N HIS A 106 13.84 -4.11 14.69
CA HIS A 106 13.10 -4.64 15.85
C HIS A 106 12.99 -3.63 16.99
N ALA A 107 13.86 -2.61 17.02
CA ALA A 107 13.78 -1.53 17.97
C ALA A 107 12.72 -0.47 17.60
N LEU A 108 12.22 -0.49 16.36
CA LEU A 108 11.22 0.47 15.89
C LEU A 108 9.80 0.02 16.27
N THR A 109 8.99 1.00 16.67
CA THR A 109 7.54 0.83 16.77
C THR A 109 6.91 0.65 15.37
N ASP A 110 5.69 0.11 15.32
CA ASP A 110 4.97 -0.06 14.05
C ASP A 110 4.76 1.26 13.29
N ILE A 111 4.54 2.36 14.01
CA ILE A 111 4.44 3.72 13.43
C ILE A 111 5.78 4.12 12.79
N GLN A 112 6.90 3.92 13.48
CA GLN A 112 8.23 4.23 12.95
C GLN A 112 8.60 3.38 11.74
N ARG A 113 8.23 2.08 11.75
CA ARG A 113 8.40 1.18 10.60
C ARG A 113 7.59 1.66 9.39
N ALA A 114 6.32 2.02 9.60
CA ALA A 114 5.47 2.56 8.54
C ALA A 114 5.99 3.91 8.01
N ALA A 115 6.37 4.82 8.90
CA ALA A 115 6.93 6.13 8.57
C ALA A 115 8.23 5.99 7.76
N ARG A 116 9.12 5.06 8.16
CA ARG A 116 10.33 4.71 7.42
C ARG A 116 10.03 4.31 5.98
N ILE A 117 9.11 3.37 5.75
CA ILE A 117 8.79 2.87 4.41
C ILE A 117 8.17 3.99 3.55
N ILE A 118 7.23 4.76 4.09
CA ILE A 118 6.61 5.88 3.39
C ILE A 118 7.66 6.93 3.05
N TYR A 119 8.48 7.35 4.01
CA TYR A 119 9.57 8.31 3.77
C TYR A 119 10.52 7.84 2.66
N LEU A 120 11.05 6.61 2.76
CA LEU A 120 11.96 6.06 1.76
C LEU A 120 11.28 6.04 0.39
N ASN A 121 10.01 5.65 0.30
CA ASN A 121 9.26 5.66 -0.94
C ASN A 121 9.10 7.06 -1.54
N ARG A 122 8.92 8.09 -0.71
CA ARG A 122 8.73 9.48 -1.16
C ARG A 122 10.03 10.19 -1.52
N THR A 123 11.17 9.71 -1.04
CA THR A 123 12.48 10.37 -1.16
C THR A 123 13.50 9.58 -1.98
N CYS A 124 13.32 8.28 -2.20
CA CYS A 124 14.23 7.46 -3.00
C CYS A 124 14.04 7.66 -4.52
N PHE A 125 15.07 7.30 -5.30
CA PHE A 125 15.05 7.40 -6.75
C PHE A 125 13.82 6.71 -7.36
N ASN A 126 13.02 7.49 -8.09
CA ASN A 126 11.78 7.07 -8.74
C ASN A 126 10.71 6.51 -7.79
N GLY A 127 10.82 6.66 -6.48
CA GLY A 127 9.88 6.10 -5.50
C GLY A 127 9.69 4.59 -5.64
N LEU A 128 10.76 3.87 -6.00
CA LEU A 128 10.72 2.43 -6.21
C LEU A 128 11.07 1.70 -4.93
N TYR A 129 10.11 0.95 -4.37
CA TYR A 129 10.41 -0.03 -3.33
C TYR A 129 11.14 -1.21 -3.96
N ARG A 130 12.40 -1.43 -3.53
CA ARG A 130 13.24 -2.54 -3.99
C ARG A 130 14.11 -2.99 -2.84
N VAL A 131 14.20 -4.31 -2.67
CA VAL A 131 15.05 -4.96 -1.68
C VAL A 131 16.13 -5.79 -2.38
N ASN A 132 17.25 -6.02 -1.69
CA ASN A 132 18.27 -6.98 -2.11
C ASN A 132 17.86 -8.42 -1.73
N SER A 133 18.73 -9.40 -2.02
CA SER A 133 18.49 -10.81 -1.67
C SER A 133 18.39 -11.09 -0.16
N GLN A 134 18.83 -10.15 0.68
CA GLN A 134 18.71 -10.21 2.14
C GLN A 134 17.45 -9.52 2.67
N GLY A 135 16.62 -8.93 1.79
CA GLY A 135 15.41 -8.22 2.18
C GLY A 135 15.61 -6.75 2.55
N TYR A 136 16.82 -6.20 2.40
CA TYR A 136 17.13 -4.81 2.75
C TYR A 136 16.86 -3.85 1.59
N PHE A 137 16.26 -2.71 1.90
CA PHE A 137 15.93 -1.66 0.95
C PHE A 137 17.20 -1.09 0.31
N ASN A 138 17.28 -1.13 -1.03
CA ASN A 138 18.51 -0.79 -1.76
C ASN A 138 18.34 0.28 -2.84
N THR A 139 17.22 1.01 -2.87
CA THR A 139 17.06 2.16 -3.77
C THR A 139 17.84 3.37 -3.20
N PRO A 140 18.60 4.11 -4.04
CA PRO A 140 19.36 5.28 -3.59
C PRO A 140 18.47 6.50 -3.36
N PHE A 141 19.03 7.54 -2.75
CA PHE A 141 18.35 8.83 -2.56
C PHE A 141 17.99 9.47 -3.90
N GLY A 142 16.79 10.06 -4.00
CA GLY A 142 16.21 10.55 -5.26
C GLY A 142 16.47 12.03 -5.57
N GLN A 143 17.04 12.79 -4.63
CA GLN A 143 17.41 14.22 -4.80
C GLN A 143 16.23 15.14 -5.20
N TYR A 144 15.01 14.83 -4.77
CA TYR A 144 13.86 15.70 -4.98
C TYR A 144 14.02 16.99 -4.18
N LYS A 145 13.76 18.16 -4.78
CA LYS A 145 13.86 19.47 -4.09
C LYS A 145 12.84 19.61 -2.95
N HIS A 146 11.59 19.26 -3.20
CA HIS A 146 10.48 19.38 -2.24
C HIS A 146 9.54 18.16 -2.31
N PRO A 147 9.98 16.97 -1.87
CA PRO A 147 9.10 15.81 -1.83
C PRO A 147 8.00 16.03 -0.77
N VAL A 148 6.76 15.71 -1.11
CA VAL A 148 5.68 15.63 -0.12
C VAL A 148 5.86 14.33 0.66
N ILE A 149 6.56 14.38 1.79
CA ILE A 149 6.82 13.23 2.68
C ILE A 149 5.53 12.87 3.44
N ALA A 150 5.05 13.79 4.28
CA ALA A 150 3.79 13.66 5.00
C ALA A 150 2.62 14.15 4.12
N ASN A 151 2.08 13.29 3.24
CA ASN A 151 0.90 13.64 2.46
C ASN A 151 -0.38 13.50 3.30
N LYS A 152 -0.54 14.41 4.27
CA LYS A 152 -1.63 14.39 5.25
C LYS A 152 -3.02 14.25 4.60
N PRO A 153 -3.42 15.02 3.57
CA PRO A 153 -4.73 14.85 2.95
C PRO A 153 -5.00 13.43 2.45
N VAL A 154 -4.01 12.79 1.82
CA VAL A 154 -4.14 11.41 1.32
C VAL A 154 -4.19 10.41 2.47
N ILE A 155 -3.32 10.53 3.47
CA ILE A 155 -3.30 9.60 4.62
C ILE A 155 -4.64 9.65 5.36
N MET A 156 -5.18 10.85 5.59
CA MET A 156 -6.47 11.00 6.28
C MET A 156 -7.63 10.45 5.46
N ALA A 157 -7.71 10.79 4.16
CA ALA A 157 -8.79 10.30 3.30
C ALA A 157 -8.76 8.77 3.13
N VAL A 158 -7.57 8.16 3.02
CA VAL A 158 -7.42 6.70 2.98
C VAL A 158 -7.80 6.07 4.32
N SER A 159 -7.41 6.67 5.46
CA SER A 159 -7.84 6.19 6.77
C SER A 159 -9.36 6.20 6.91
N GLU A 160 -10.01 7.31 6.53
CA GLU A 160 -11.46 7.44 6.58
C GLU A 160 -12.13 6.34 5.75
N TYR A 161 -11.67 6.11 4.51
CA TYR A 161 -12.16 5.00 3.69
C TYR A 161 -11.95 3.64 4.35
N LEU A 162 -10.74 3.33 4.84
CA LEU A 162 -10.43 2.03 5.44
C LEU A 162 -11.21 1.73 6.73
N ASN A 163 -11.73 2.75 7.41
CA ASN A 163 -12.54 2.62 8.61
C ASN A 163 -14.05 2.64 8.33
N THR A 164 -14.51 3.47 7.40
CA THR A 164 -15.92 3.52 6.98
C THR A 164 -16.31 2.30 6.17
N ALA A 165 -15.45 1.87 5.24
CA ALA A 165 -15.54 0.55 4.64
C ALA A 165 -15.02 -0.48 5.64
N ASN A 166 -15.70 -1.62 5.75
CA ASN A 166 -15.28 -2.72 6.62
C ASN A 166 -14.10 -3.46 6.00
N VAL A 167 -12.93 -2.82 5.95
CA VAL A 167 -11.71 -3.34 5.34
C VAL A 167 -10.91 -4.17 6.35
N LYS A 168 -10.81 -5.47 6.12
CA LYS A 168 -9.93 -6.38 6.85
C LYS A 168 -8.55 -6.39 6.19
N ILE A 169 -7.52 -6.14 6.98
CA ILE A 169 -6.12 -6.10 6.52
C ILE A 169 -5.39 -7.33 7.07
N VAL A 170 -4.81 -8.15 6.19
CA VAL A 170 -4.12 -9.40 6.53
C VAL A 170 -2.70 -9.38 5.98
N CYS A 171 -1.72 -9.95 6.69
CA CYS A 171 -0.40 -10.26 6.13
C CYS A 171 -0.26 -11.78 6.01
N GLY A 172 0.11 -12.29 4.84
CA GLY A 172 0.37 -13.71 4.67
C GLY A 172 0.30 -14.20 3.24
N ASP A 173 0.36 -15.53 3.12
CA ASP A 173 0.24 -16.21 1.83
C ASP A 173 -1.18 -16.06 1.28
N TYR A 174 -1.27 -15.65 0.02
CA TYR A 174 -2.53 -15.37 -0.66
C TYR A 174 -3.47 -16.58 -0.69
N SER A 175 -2.93 -17.82 -0.75
CA SER A 175 -3.74 -19.03 -0.81
C SER A 175 -4.53 -19.27 0.46
N ILE A 176 -4.05 -18.80 1.62
CA ILE A 176 -4.74 -18.89 2.90
C ILE A 176 -5.96 -17.97 2.89
N VAL A 177 -5.80 -16.74 2.39
CA VAL A 177 -6.89 -15.76 2.28
C VAL A 177 -7.96 -16.28 1.33
N LEU A 178 -7.57 -16.78 0.15
CA LEU A 178 -8.51 -17.32 -0.84
C LEU A 178 -9.33 -18.50 -0.31
N LYS A 179 -8.73 -19.41 0.47
CA LYS A 179 -9.45 -20.56 1.06
C LYS A 179 -10.53 -20.18 2.06
N GLN A 180 -10.46 -18.98 2.63
CA GLN A 180 -11.40 -18.51 3.65
C GLN A 180 -12.50 -17.61 3.07
N LEU A 181 -12.48 -17.32 1.77
CA LEU A 181 -13.49 -16.49 1.14
C LEU A 181 -14.80 -17.25 0.95
N PRO A 182 -15.96 -16.57 1.14
CA PRO A 182 -17.23 -17.11 0.70
C PRO A 182 -17.29 -17.15 -0.83
N SER A 183 -18.17 -18.00 -1.37
CA SER A 183 -18.29 -18.24 -2.82
C SER A 183 -18.76 -17.02 -3.62
N ASP A 184 -19.39 -16.05 -2.98
CA ASP A 184 -19.92 -14.81 -3.56
C ASP A 184 -18.94 -13.62 -3.48
N ALA A 185 -17.71 -13.85 -2.99
CA ALA A 185 -16.69 -12.80 -2.98
C ALA A 185 -16.16 -12.51 -4.39
N PHE A 186 -16.00 -11.23 -4.71
CA PHE A 186 -15.28 -10.82 -5.91
C PHE A 186 -13.78 -10.75 -5.60
N VAL A 187 -12.96 -11.46 -6.39
CA VAL A 187 -11.51 -11.48 -6.19
C VAL A 187 -10.80 -10.80 -7.36
N TYR A 188 -10.00 -9.78 -7.04
CA TYR A 188 -9.04 -9.17 -7.96
C TYR A 188 -7.63 -9.72 -7.70
N LEU A 189 -7.11 -10.50 -8.65
CA LEU A 189 -5.77 -11.09 -8.57
C LEU A 189 -4.77 -10.34 -9.47
N ASP A 190 -3.67 -9.89 -8.87
CA ASP A 190 -2.55 -9.24 -9.54
C ASP A 190 -1.20 -9.76 -9.01
N PRO A 191 -0.90 -11.06 -9.20
CA PRO A 191 0.33 -11.65 -8.70
C PRO A 191 1.57 -11.10 -9.43
N PRO A 192 2.77 -11.22 -8.84
CA PRO A 192 4.02 -10.86 -9.51
C PRO A 192 4.18 -11.59 -10.86
N SER A 193 4.22 -10.84 -11.97
CA SER A 193 4.40 -11.43 -13.30
C SER A 193 5.86 -11.77 -13.59
N HIS A 194 6.14 -12.96 -14.13
CA HIS A 194 7.52 -13.35 -14.51
C HIS A 194 7.99 -12.75 -15.85
N HIS A 195 7.12 -12.14 -16.66
CA HIS A 195 7.49 -11.63 -18.00
C HIS A 195 6.69 -10.38 -18.46
N GLY A 196 6.26 -9.51 -17.54
CA GLY A 196 5.56 -8.26 -17.92
C GLY A 196 4.13 -8.44 -18.45
N LYS A 197 3.58 -9.65 -18.36
CA LYS A 197 2.15 -9.93 -18.60
C LYS A 197 1.40 -9.88 -17.27
N PHE A 198 0.58 -8.86 -17.09
CA PHE A 198 -0.39 -8.82 -15.99
C PHE A 198 -1.51 -9.81 -16.32
N ILE A 199 -1.72 -10.80 -15.45
CA ILE A 199 -2.85 -11.70 -15.55
C ILE A 199 -3.85 -11.25 -14.49
N VAL A 200 -4.92 -10.58 -14.93
CA VAL A 200 -6.07 -10.29 -14.09
C VAL A 200 -7.00 -11.48 -14.17
N HIS A 201 -7.11 -12.23 -13.09
CA HIS A 201 -8.19 -13.20 -12.93
C HIS A 201 -9.31 -12.54 -12.12
N LEU A 202 -10.45 -12.37 -12.77
CA LEU A 202 -11.70 -12.09 -12.07
C LEU A 202 -12.33 -13.44 -11.79
N LEU A 203 -12.36 -13.83 -10.52
CA LEU A 203 -13.17 -14.95 -10.08
C LEU A 203 -14.47 -14.35 -9.58
N TYR A 204 -15.52 -14.57 -10.36
CA TYR A 204 -16.90 -14.35 -9.98
C TYR A 204 -17.63 -15.68 -10.23
N PRO A 205 -18.49 -16.16 -9.31
CA PRO A 205 -19.33 -17.33 -9.58
C PRO A 205 -20.25 -17.12 -10.78
#